data_AF-D3AUM1-F1
#
_entry.id   AF-D3AUM1-F1
#
_cell.length_a   1.000
_cell.length_b   1.000
_cell.length_c   1.000
_cell.angle_alpha   90.00
_cell.angle_beta   90.00
_cell.angle_gamma   90.00
#
_symmetry.space_group_name_H-M   'P 1'
#
loop_
_entity.id
_entity.type
_entity.pdbx_description
1 polymer ?
#
loop_
_entity_poly.entity_id
_entity_poly.type
_entity_poly.pdbx_seq_one_letter_code
_entity_poly.pdbx_strand_id
1 'polypeptide(L)'
;VLVAHNASFDVSFINRNAEILGLPFEPTVLDTVTLARFLLPNLNRFKLDTVAKALNISLANHHRAVDDAGCTAEIFVKFVQMLRERGVETLTELNSLKTMTPEMIKKLPTYHVIIIATNDVGRVNLYKLISWSHIDYYARRPRIPKSLLNQNREGLIVGSACEAGELYQALLRGGSNAEIARLVRFYDYLEIQPLGNNSFMLRDEKSTVNSEQDLIDINKKIVELGDQFGKPVCATCDVHFLDPEDEVYRRIIMAGQGFKDSDEQAPLYLRTTEEMLKEFEYLGPNKAEEVVIRNTRKIADMCEKISPVRPDKCPPVIENSDGDLRQICYDKA
;
A
#
# COMPACT_ATOMS: atom_id res chain seq x y z
N VAL A 1 0.50 3.43 27.73
CA VAL A 1 -0.17 2.91 26.52
C VAL A 1 -1.33 3.85 26.20
N LEU A 2 -1.38 4.41 25.00
CA LEU A 2 -2.46 5.26 24.51
C LEU A 2 -3.45 4.39 23.74
N VAL A 3 -4.72 4.45 24.11
CA VAL A 3 -5.82 3.73 23.43
C VAL A 3 -6.69 4.74 22.73
N ALA A 4 -6.92 4.56 21.44
CA ALA A 4 -7.78 5.45 20.66
C ALA A 4 -8.56 4.66 19.60
N HIS A 5 -9.59 5.28 19.04
CA HIS A 5 -10.37 4.72 17.94
C HIS A 5 -9.96 5.41 16.65
N ASN A 6 -9.35 4.67 15.72
CA ASN A 6 -8.63 5.23 14.58
C ASN A 6 -7.41 6.05 15.04
N ALA A 7 -6.58 5.42 15.88
CA ALA A 7 -5.53 6.07 16.65
C ALA A 7 -4.53 6.91 15.85
N SER A 8 -4.31 6.59 14.56
CA SER A 8 -3.42 7.38 13.70
C SER A 8 -3.85 8.84 13.56
N PHE A 9 -5.15 9.12 13.69
CA PHE A 9 -5.66 10.49 13.66
C PHE A 9 -5.26 11.23 14.94
N ASP A 10 -5.68 10.77 16.12
CA ASP A 10 -5.39 11.48 17.38
C ASP A 10 -3.89 11.58 17.68
N VAL A 11 -3.14 10.51 17.40
CA VAL A 11 -1.70 10.45 17.65
C VAL A 11 -0.93 11.45 16.79
N SER A 12 -1.35 11.71 15.55
CA SER A 12 -0.64 12.69 14.70
C SER A 12 -0.79 14.11 15.23
N PHE A 13 -1.97 14.50 15.72
CA PHE A 13 -2.18 15.81 16.36
C PHE A 13 -1.36 15.95 17.63
N ILE A 14 -1.35 14.92 18.49
CA ILE A 14 -0.59 14.97 19.75
C ILE A 14 0.91 15.02 19.44
N ASN A 15 1.39 14.21 18.50
CA ASN A 15 2.79 14.20 18.09
C ASN A 15 3.24 15.56 17.57
N ARG A 16 2.42 16.20 16.70
CA ARG A 16 2.73 17.53 16.18
C ARG A 16 2.85 18.59 17.27
N ASN A 17 1.94 18.58 18.24
CA ASN A 17 1.99 19.52 19.36
C ASN A 17 3.17 19.22 20.30
N ALA A 18 3.48 17.95 20.53
CA ALA A 18 4.65 17.57 21.31
C ALA A 18 5.95 18.06 20.67
N GLU A 19 6.09 17.92 19.34
CA GLU A 19 7.22 18.47 18.58
C GLU A 19 7.35 19.99 18.73
N ILE A 20 6.23 20.73 18.58
CA ILE A 20 6.21 22.20 18.75
C ILE A 20 6.68 22.61 20.17
N LEU A 21 6.31 21.82 21.17
CA LEU A 21 6.66 22.05 22.57
C LEU A 21 8.03 21.48 22.97
N GLY A 22 8.73 20.80 22.06
CA GLY A 22 9.99 20.11 22.36
C GLY A 22 9.85 18.95 23.36
N LEU A 23 8.65 18.35 23.44
CA LEU A 23 8.35 17.25 24.35
C LEU A 23 8.57 15.90 23.64
N PRO A 24 9.23 14.92 24.29
CA PRO A 24 9.32 13.57 23.75
C PRO A 24 7.95 12.90 23.77
N PHE A 25 7.56 12.30 22.65
CA PHE A 25 6.27 11.61 22.51
C PHE A 25 6.41 10.29 21.76
N GLU A 26 6.65 9.21 22.51
CA GLU A 26 6.76 7.84 21.97
C GLU A 26 5.81 6.88 22.71
N PRO A 27 4.49 7.09 22.65
CA PRO A 27 3.55 6.20 23.33
C PRO A 27 3.51 4.83 22.65
N THR A 28 3.34 3.77 23.44
CA THR A 28 2.77 2.52 22.94
C THR A 28 1.30 2.79 22.58
N VAL A 29 0.92 2.63 21.31
CA VAL A 29 -0.44 2.92 20.82
C VAL A 29 -1.20 1.62 20.57
N LEU A 30 -2.47 1.59 20.97
CA LEU A 30 -3.42 0.53 20.68
C LEU A 30 -4.65 1.13 19.99
N ASP A 31 -4.93 0.65 18.77
CA ASP A 31 -6.07 1.10 17.98
C ASP A 31 -7.24 0.12 18.13
N THR A 32 -8.33 0.63 18.70
CA THR A 32 -9.56 -0.16 18.89
C THR A 32 -10.21 -0.54 17.56
N VAL A 33 -9.97 0.15 16.45
CA VAL A 33 -10.45 -0.26 15.12
C VAL A 33 -9.79 -1.58 14.69
N THR A 34 -8.49 -1.71 14.95
CA THR A 34 -7.73 -2.92 14.63
C THR A 34 -8.19 -4.08 15.51
N LEU A 35 -8.41 -3.84 16.81
CA LEU A 35 -9.02 -4.84 17.69
C LEU A 35 -10.44 -5.22 17.26
N ALA A 36 -11.26 -4.26 16.87
CA ALA A 36 -12.63 -4.51 16.43
C ALA A 36 -12.67 -5.42 15.19
N ARG A 37 -11.75 -5.24 14.24
CA ARG A 37 -11.61 -6.14 13.08
C ARG A 37 -11.28 -7.58 13.49
N PHE A 38 -10.52 -7.76 14.57
CA PHE A 38 -10.12 -9.08 15.09
C PHE A 38 -11.19 -9.73 15.98
N LEU A 39 -11.83 -8.95 16.83
CA LEU A 39 -12.80 -9.45 17.82
C LEU A 39 -14.22 -9.54 17.27
N LEU A 40 -14.57 -8.66 16.33
CA LEU A 40 -15.91 -8.54 15.73
C LEU A 40 -15.85 -8.69 14.20
N PRO A 41 -15.39 -9.85 13.68
CA PRO A 41 -15.16 -10.04 12.25
C PRO A 41 -16.43 -9.98 11.41
N ASN A 42 -17.63 -10.08 12.00
CA ASN A 42 -18.90 -10.02 11.28
C ASN A 42 -19.37 -8.59 10.98
N LEU A 43 -18.70 -7.56 11.51
CA LEU A 43 -19.06 -6.18 11.20
C LEU A 43 -18.60 -5.76 9.79
N ASN A 44 -19.46 -4.99 9.12
CA ASN A 44 -19.18 -4.41 7.81
C ASN A 44 -18.41 -3.09 7.90
N ARG A 45 -18.59 -2.35 9.00
CA ARG A 45 -17.95 -1.06 9.27
C ARG A 45 -17.45 -1.06 10.70
N PHE A 46 -16.35 -0.36 10.93
CA PHE A 46 -15.68 -0.28 12.24
C PHE A 46 -15.60 1.17 12.73
N LYS A 47 -16.65 1.96 12.46
CA LYS A 47 -16.79 3.29 13.05
C LYS A 47 -17.14 3.16 14.53
N LEU A 48 -16.82 4.18 15.33
CA LEU A 48 -17.02 4.17 16.79
C LEU A 48 -18.46 3.79 17.15
N ASP A 49 -19.43 4.44 16.51
CA ASP A 49 -20.87 4.20 16.70
C ASP A 49 -21.29 2.76 16.36
N THR A 50 -20.69 2.18 15.32
CA THR A 50 -21.00 0.84 14.83
C THR A 50 -20.47 -0.21 15.80
N VAL A 51 -19.25 0.00 16.30
CA VAL A 51 -18.62 -0.89 17.29
C VAL A 51 -19.32 -0.78 18.64
N ALA A 52 -19.64 0.44 19.09
CA ALA A 52 -20.39 0.66 20.32
C ALA A 52 -21.75 -0.04 20.30
N LYS A 53 -22.52 0.11 19.22
CA LYS A 53 -23.81 -0.58 19.02
C LYS A 53 -23.64 -2.10 19.07
N ALA A 54 -22.62 -2.64 18.42
CA ALA A 54 -22.36 -4.08 18.42
C ALA A 54 -22.04 -4.64 19.82
N LEU A 55 -21.47 -3.80 20.70
CA LEU A 55 -21.14 -4.16 22.08
C LEU A 55 -22.21 -3.73 23.10
N ASN A 56 -23.35 -3.20 22.62
CA ASN A 56 -24.42 -2.64 23.45
C ASN A 56 -23.95 -1.52 24.40
N ILE A 57 -23.06 -0.66 23.90
CA ILE A 57 -22.54 0.52 24.61
C ILE A 57 -23.37 1.75 24.20
N SER A 58 -23.80 2.54 25.17
CA SER A 58 -24.58 3.76 24.94
C SER A 58 -23.64 4.91 24.56
N LEU A 59 -23.93 5.57 23.44
CA LEU A 59 -23.29 6.82 23.04
C LEU A 59 -24.24 7.97 23.36
N ALA A 60 -24.12 8.53 24.56
CA ALA A 60 -24.83 9.75 24.91
C ALA A 60 -24.08 10.95 24.29
N ASN A 61 -24.76 11.73 23.46
CA ASN A 61 -24.24 12.92 22.74
C ASN A 61 -23.02 12.65 21.85
N HIS A 62 -23.29 12.18 20.63
CA HIS A 62 -22.31 12.19 19.55
C HIS A 62 -21.71 13.60 19.35
N HIS A 63 -20.40 13.66 19.08
CA HIS A 63 -19.61 14.83 18.64
C HIS A 63 -18.87 15.66 19.70
N ARG A 64 -18.78 15.23 20.96
CA ARG A 64 -17.79 15.79 21.89
C ARG A 64 -16.61 14.84 22.05
N ALA A 65 -15.40 15.37 21.97
CA ALA A 65 -14.17 14.59 22.10
C ALA A 65 -14.10 13.77 23.39
N VAL A 66 -14.64 14.30 24.51
CA VAL A 66 -14.68 13.60 25.81
C VAL A 66 -15.64 12.41 25.78
N ASP A 67 -16.80 12.57 25.14
CA ASP A 67 -17.82 11.52 25.07
C ASP A 67 -17.35 10.37 24.15
N ASP A 68 -16.71 10.71 23.03
CA ASP A 68 -16.09 9.74 22.11
C ASP A 68 -14.92 8.99 22.77
N ALA A 69 -14.09 9.68 23.56
CA ALA A 69 -13.02 9.05 24.34
C ALA A 69 -13.59 8.12 25.44
N GLY A 70 -14.65 8.53 26.13
CA GLY A 70 -15.36 7.70 27.11
C GLY A 70 -15.93 6.44 26.48
N CYS A 71 -16.61 6.57 25.34
CA CYS A 71 -17.11 5.43 24.57
C CYS A 71 -15.98 4.49 24.13
N THR A 72 -14.86 5.05 23.65
CA THR A 72 -13.67 4.28 23.27
C THR A 72 -13.12 3.47 24.46
N ALA A 73 -13.11 4.06 25.67
CA ALA A 73 -12.70 3.36 26.89
C ALA A 73 -13.64 2.18 27.22
N GLU A 74 -14.97 2.38 27.14
CA GLU A 74 -15.94 1.30 27.37
C GLU A 74 -15.80 0.17 26.35
N ILE A 75 -15.61 0.51 25.07
CA ILE A 75 -15.33 -0.46 24.00
C ILE A 75 -14.07 -1.26 24.34
N PHE A 76 -13.02 -0.57 24.76
CA PHE A 76 -11.76 -1.21 25.10
C PHE A 76 -11.91 -2.17 26.30
N VAL A 77 -12.67 -1.80 27.33
CA VAL A 77 -12.96 -2.69 28.47
C VAL A 77 -13.65 -3.98 28.01
N LYS A 78 -14.63 -3.89 27.09
CA LYS A 78 -15.27 -5.07 26.48
C LYS A 78 -14.29 -5.90 25.66
N PHE A 79 -13.41 -5.25 24.88
CA PHE A 79 -12.39 -5.95 24.12
C PHE A 79 -11.38 -6.67 25.00
N VAL A 80 -10.96 -6.08 26.12
CA VAL A 80 -10.10 -6.75 27.10
C VAL A 80 -10.78 -8.02 27.61
N GLN A 81 -12.07 -7.96 27.97
CA GLN A 81 -12.80 -9.16 28.39
C GLN A 81 -12.78 -10.24 27.30
N MET A 82 -13.09 -9.89 26.05
CA MET A 82 -13.08 -10.83 24.93
C MET A 82 -11.69 -11.40 24.63
N LEU A 83 -10.62 -10.62 24.83
CA LEU A 83 -9.23 -11.07 24.68
C LEU A 83 -8.85 -12.08 25.77
N ARG A 84 -9.23 -11.82 27.02
CA ARG A 84 -9.03 -12.75 28.13
C ARG A 84 -9.76 -14.08 27.92
N GLU A 85 -10.98 -14.03 27.40
CA GLU A 85 -11.73 -15.23 27.02
C GLU A 85 -11.02 -16.06 25.94
N ARG A 86 -10.13 -15.44 25.15
CA ARG A 86 -9.27 -16.10 24.15
C ARG A 86 -7.86 -16.42 24.67
N GLY A 87 -7.60 -16.23 25.97
CA GLY A 87 -6.29 -16.47 26.59
C GLY A 87 -5.21 -15.45 26.19
N VAL A 88 -5.60 -14.24 25.80
CA VAL A 88 -4.69 -13.16 25.41
C VAL A 88 -4.67 -12.10 26.51
N GLU A 89 -3.58 -12.00 27.25
CA GLU A 89 -3.39 -11.06 28.37
C GLU A 89 -2.33 -10.00 28.05
N THR A 90 -1.45 -10.24 27.05
CA THR A 90 -0.38 -9.30 26.67
C THR A 90 -0.46 -8.83 25.23
N LEU A 91 0.10 -7.65 24.95
CA LEU A 91 0.26 -7.14 23.58
C LEU A 91 1.17 -8.05 22.73
N THR A 92 2.18 -8.67 23.36
CA THR A 92 3.07 -9.62 22.70
C THR A 92 2.28 -10.85 22.25
N GLU A 93 1.44 -11.41 23.12
CA GLU A 93 0.54 -12.52 22.78
C GLU A 93 -0.40 -12.12 21.64
N LEU A 94 -1.06 -10.96 21.75
CA LEU A 94 -1.95 -10.43 20.72
C LEU A 94 -1.26 -10.30 19.36
N ASN A 95 -0.05 -9.74 19.34
CA ASN A 95 0.76 -9.60 18.12
C ASN A 95 1.28 -10.96 17.60
N SER A 96 1.45 -11.93 18.49
CA SER A 96 1.90 -13.28 18.15
C SER A 96 0.78 -14.19 17.64
N LEU A 97 -0.49 -13.76 17.71
CA LEU A 97 -1.61 -14.44 17.06
C LEU A 97 -1.40 -14.36 15.55
N LYS A 98 -0.60 -15.30 15.03
CA LYS A 98 -0.10 -15.39 13.65
C LYS A 98 -1.20 -15.57 12.59
N THR A 99 -2.44 -15.74 12.99
CA THR A 99 -3.55 -16.06 12.08
C THR A 99 -4.51 -14.90 11.99
N MET A 100 -4.10 -13.86 11.24
CA MET A 100 -5.11 -13.09 10.53
C MET A 100 -5.71 -14.00 9.46
N THR A 101 -7.00 -14.30 9.57
CA THR A 101 -7.68 -15.09 8.54
C THR A 101 -7.76 -14.30 7.23
N PRO A 102 -7.91 -14.97 6.06
CA PRO A 102 -8.15 -14.28 4.80
C PRO A 102 -9.30 -13.26 4.87
N GLU A 103 -10.37 -13.55 5.61
CA GLU A 103 -11.52 -12.67 5.81
C GLU A 103 -11.14 -11.37 6.52
N MET A 104 -10.25 -11.45 7.51
CA MET A 104 -9.75 -10.28 8.23
C MET A 104 -8.84 -9.43 7.36
N ILE A 105 -7.94 -10.08 6.60
CA ILE A 105 -7.05 -9.43 5.64
C ILE A 105 -7.84 -8.66 4.57
N LYS A 106 -8.97 -9.23 4.10
CA LYS A 106 -9.89 -8.58 3.15
C LYS A 106 -10.51 -7.28 3.68
N LYS A 107 -10.44 -7.02 4.98
CA LYS A 107 -10.96 -5.80 5.63
C LYS A 107 -9.88 -4.79 6.05
N LEU A 108 -8.60 -5.13 5.86
CA LEU A 108 -7.50 -4.22 6.13
C LEU A 108 -7.41 -3.10 5.08
N PRO A 109 -6.83 -1.94 5.44
CA PRO A 109 -6.45 -0.91 4.47
C PRO A 109 -5.53 -1.49 3.40
N THR A 110 -5.66 -0.99 2.17
CA THR A 110 -4.85 -1.40 1.02
C THR A 110 -4.06 -0.21 0.51
N TYR A 111 -2.81 -0.46 0.15
CA TYR A 111 -1.90 0.54 -0.41
C TYR A 111 -1.35 0.04 -1.74
N HIS A 112 -0.94 0.96 -2.61
CA HIS A 112 -0.22 0.61 -3.82
C HIS A 112 1.22 0.19 -3.51
N VAL A 113 1.75 -0.67 -4.38
CA VAL A 113 3.13 -1.15 -4.33
C VAL A 113 3.56 -1.52 -5.74
N ILE A 114 4.82 -1.24 -6.10
CA ILE A 114 5.41 -1.72 -7.35
C ILE A 114 6.19 -2.99 -7.05
N ILE A 115 5.97 -4.05 -7.84
CA ILE A 115 6.67 -5.33 -7.72
C ILE A 115 7.30 -5.65 -9.07
N ILE A 116 8.62 -5.72 -9.11
CA ILE A 116 9.40 -6.05 -10.32
C ILE A 116 10.00 -7.43 -10.14
N ALA A 117 9.74 -8.34 -11.08
CA ALA A 117 10.42 -9.63 -11.14
C ALA A 117 11.80 -9.46 -11.79
N THR A 118 12.87 -9.79 -11.07
CA THR A 118 14.24 -9.62 -11.55
C THR A 118 14.79 -10.83 -12.28
N ASN A 119 14.20 -12.01 -12.09
CA ASN A 119 14.61 -13.25 -12.74
C ASN A 119 13.44 -14.25 -12.86
N ASP A 120 13.72 -15.44 -13.38
CA ASP A 120 12.71 -16.49 -13.56
C ASP A 120 12.05 -16.95 -12.24
N VAL A 121 12.78 -16.97 -11.12
CA VAL A 121 12.24 -17.29 -9.79
C VAL A 121 11.24 -16.21 -9.36
N GLY A 122 11.63 -14.94 -9.53
CA GLY A 122 10.78 -13.78 -9.34
C GLY A 122 9.49 -13.84 -10.16
N ARG A 123 9.57 -14.21 -11.45
CA ARG A 123 8.38 -14.37 -12.31
C ARG A 123 7.42 -15.40 -11.73
N VAL A 124 7.92 -16.57 -11.33
CA VAL A 124 7.09 -17.63 -10.73
C VAL A 124 6.46 -17.17 -9.43
N ASN A 125 7.23 -16.48 -8.57
CA ASN A 125 6.72 -15.94 -7.32
C ASN A 125 5.64 -14.87 -7.55
N LEU A 126 5.85 -13.96 -8.52
CA LEU A 126 4.86 -12.97 -8.93
C LEU A 126 3.56 -13.65 -9.42
N TYR A 127 3.65 -14.72 -10.21
CA TYR A 127 2.46 -15.47 -10.64
C TYR A 127 1.71 -16.08 -9.47
N LYS A 128 2.40 -16.69 -8.50
CA LYS A 128 1.75 -17.22 -7.30
C LYS A 128 1.05 -16.12 -6.50
N LEU A 129 1.72 -14.98 -6.30
CA LEU A 129 1.15 -13.82 -5.60
C LEU A 129 -0.11 -13.29 -6.30
N ILE A 130 -0.09 -13.19 -7.63
CA ILE A 130 -1.25 -12.82 -8.44
C ILE A 130 -2.38 -13.84 -8.25
N SER A 131 -2.09 -15.15 -8.34
CA SER A 131 -3.09 -16.20 -8.12
C SER A 131 -3.74 -16.10 -6.74
N TRP A 132 -2.94 -16.04 -5.66
CA TRP A 132 -3.48 -15.92 -4.30
C TRP A 132 -4.28 -14.62 -4.10
N SER A 133 -3.85 -13.51 -4.71
CA SER A 133 -4.59 -12.23 -4.64
C SER A 133 -6.00 -12.30 -5.23
N HIS A 134 -6.20 -13.15 -6.25
CA HIS A 134 -7.48 -13.33 -6.95
C HIS A 134 -8.35 -14.43 -6.36
N ILE A 135 -7.74 -15.45 -5.74
CA ILE A 135 -8.46 -16.61 -5.20
C ILE A 135 -8.73 -16.40 -3.70
N ASP A 136 -7.68 -16.29 -2.90
CA ASP A 136 -7.79 -16.35 -1.44
C ASP A 136 -8.10 -14.97 -0.84
N TYR A 137 -7.51 -13.92 -1.41
CA TYR A 137 -7.54 -12.57 -0.82
C TYR A 137 -8.41 -11.56 -1.58
N TYR A 138 -9.10 -11.98 -2.63
CA TYR A 138 -9.97 -11.09 -3.40
C TYR A 138 -11.13 -10.54 -2.55
N ALA A 139 -11.46 -9.27 -2.77
CA ALA A 139 -12.63 -8.62 -2.19
C ALA A 139 -13.26 -7.67 -3.22
N ARG A 140 -13.02 -6.36 -3.15
CA ARG A 140 -13.39 -5.41 -4.23
C ARG A 140 -12.31 -5.30 -5.31
N ARG A 141 -11.06 -5.52 -4.91
CA ARG A 141 -9.87 -5.59 -5.76
C ARG A 141 -8.98 -6.73 -5.24
N PRO A 142 -8.18 -7.37 -6.11
CA PRO A 142 -7.14 -8.30 -5.68
C PRO A 142 -6.17 -7.60 -4.73
N ARG A 143 -5.68 -8.30 -3.71
CA ARG A 143 -4.73 -7.75 -2.74
C ARG A 143 -3.70 -8.79 -2.31
N ILE A 144 -2.52 -8.35 -1.93
CA ILE A 144 -1.42 -9.22 -1.50
C ILE A 144 -1.04 -8.87 -0.06
N PRO A 145 -1.14 -9.81 0.91
CA PRO A 145 -0.63 -9.58 2.25
C PRO A 145 0.89 -9.36 2.25
N LYS A 146 1.39 -8.39 3.02
CA LYS A 146 2.85 -8.16 3.17
C LYS A 146 3.61 -9.40 3.63
N SER A 147 3.01 -10.21 4.51
CA SER A 147 3.58 -11.46 4.98
C SER A 147 3.78 -12.46 3.84
N LEU A 148 2.78 -12.59 2.96
CA LEU A 148 2.85 -13.45 1.78
C LEU A 148 3.86 -12.95 0.75
N LEU A 149 3.91 -11.64 0.52
CA LEU A 149 4.93 -11.02 -0.33
C LEU A 149 6.34 -11.32 0.21
N ASN A 150 6.57 -11.18 1.51
CA ASN A 150 7.86 -11.48 2.12
C ASN A 150 8.25 -12.97 2.03
N GLN A 151 7.29 -13.89 2.13
CA GLN A 151 7.52 -15.32 1.93
C GLN A 151 7.93 -15.67 0.50
N ASN A 152 7.52 -14.86 -0.48
CA ASN A 152 7.80 -15.07 -1.91
C ASN A 152 8.70 -13.97 -2.48
N ARG A 153 9.53 -13.33 -1.65
CA ARG A 153 10.30 -12.13 -2.01
C ARG A 153 11.51 -12.43 -2.90
N GLU A 154 11.96 -13.66 -2.93
CA GLU A 154 13.09 -14.07 -3.77
C GLU A 154 12.82 -13.75 -5.25
N GLY A 155 13.77 -13.08 -5.90
CA GLY A 155 13.66 -12.63 -7.28
C GLY A 155 12.71 -11.45 -7.49
N LEU A 156 12.25 -10.78 -6.43
CA LEU A 156 11.39 -9.60 -6.50
C LEU A 156 12.09 -8.36 -5.93
N ILE A 157 11.90 -7.22 -6.59
CA ILE A 157 12.21 -5.88 -6.07
C ILE A 157 10.90 -5.16 -5.80
N VAL A 158 10.80 -4.49 -4.66
CA VAL A 158 9.59 -3.81 -4.20
C VAL A 158 9.82 -2.30 -4.09
N GLY A 159 9.06 -1.52 -4.87
CA GLY A 159 9.04 -0.05 -4.88
C GLY A 159 7.94 0.55 -4.00
N SER A 160 8.15 1.78 -3.50
CA SER A 160 7.21 2.45 -2.60
C SER A 160 5.92 2.94 -3.27
N ALA A 161 5.85 2.92 -4.61
CA ALA A 161 4.73 3.34 -5.44
C ALA A 161 4.36 4.83 -5.37
N CYS A 162 3.17 5.15 -5.87
CA CYS A 162 2.61 6.49 -6.02
C CYS A 162 2.08 7.08 -4.71
N GLU A 163 1.28 8.14 -4.82
CA GLU A 163 0.64 8.82 -3.70
C GLU A 163 -0.26 7.89 -2.88
N ALA A 164 -0.85 6.86 -3.50
CA ALA A 164 -1.61 5.81 -2.82
C ALA A 164 -0.72 4.72 -2.18
N GLY A 165 0.60 4.85 -2.28
CA GLY A 165 1.59 4.00 -1.60
C GLY A 165 1.65 4.25 -0.10
N GLU A 166 2.02 3.23 0.67
CA GLU A 166 1.97 3.30 2.14
C GLU A 166 2.97 4.30 2.73
N LEU A 167 4.15 4.45 2.12
CA LEU A 167 5.14 5.44 2.55
C LEU A 167 4.63 6.87 2.32
N TYR A 168 4.12 7.16 1.13
CA TYR A 168 3.60 8.48 0.79
C TYR A 168 2.42 8.86 1.69
N GLN A 169 1.44 7.95 1.86
CA GLN A 169 0.32 8.14 2.78
C GLN A 169 0.76 8.33 4.23
N ALA A 170 1.82 7.66 4.67
CA ALA A 170 2.36 7.85 6.02
C ALA A 170 2.99 9.23 6.21
N LEU A 171 3.64 9.79 5.18
CA LEU A 171 4.16 11.15 5.21
C LEU A 171 3.03 12.19 5.28
N LEU A 172 1.99 12.05 4.44
CA LEU A 172 0.86 12.97 4.40
C LEU A 172 0.12 13.11 5.74
N ARG A 173 0.01 12.01 6.49
CA ARG A 173 -0.66 11.99 7.80
C ARG A 173 0.24 12.38 8.97
N GLY A 174 1.51 12.72 8.72
CA GLY A 174 2.49 13.03 9.76
C GLY A 174 2.85 11.81 10.63
N GLY A 175 3.07 10.65 10.00
CA GLY A 175 3.49 9.42 10.70
C GLY A 175 4.81 9.60 11.46
N SER A 176 4.96 8.88 12.57
CA SER A 176 6.14 9.00 13.43
C SER A 176 7.42 8.53 12.73
N ASN A 177 8.58 9.06 13.14
CA ASN A 177 9.88 8.66 12.60
C ASN A 177 10.10 7.13 12.67
N ALA A 178 9.64 6.48 13.75
CA ALA A 178 9.73 5.04 13.90
C ALA A 178 8.90 4.29 12.85
N GLU A 179 7.68 4.79 12.55
CA GLU A 179 6.85 4.22 11.50
C GLU A 179 7.48 4.40 10.12
N ILE A 180 7.88 5.62 9.79
CA ILE A 180 8.51 5.94 8.49
C ILE A 180 9.76 5.08 8.27
N ALA A 181 10.62 4.97 9.28
CA ALA A 181 11.81 4.12 9.22
C ALA A 181 11.47 2.63 8.97
N ARG A 182 10.39 2.12 9.58
CA ARG A 182 9.91 0.74 9.35
C ARG A 182 9.43 0.56 7.91
N LEU A 183 8.73 1.55 7.35
CA LEU A 183 8.25 1.52 5.97
C LEU A 183 9.39 1.60 4.96
N VAL A 184 10.31 2.54 5.12
CA VAL A 184 11.49 2.68 4.23
C VAL A 184 12.32 1.39 4.19
N ARG A 185 12.52 0.74 5.35
CA ARG A 185 13.23 -0.54 5.41
C ARG A 185 12.54 -1.68 4.65
N PHE A 186 11.22 -1.62 4.49
CA PHE A 186 10.45 -2.65 3.79
C PHE A 186 10.64 -2.58 2.27
N TYR A 187 10.95 -1.42 1.70
CA TYR A 187 11.11 -1.24 0.25
C TYR A 187 12.57 -1.41 -0.18
N ASP A 188 12.77 -1.88 -1.41
CA ASP A 188 14.10 -2.04 -2.02
C ASP A 188 14.56 -0.72 -2.66
N TYR A 189 13.61 0.05 -3.20
CA TYR A 189 13.81 1.42 -3.67
C TYR A 189 12.58 2.27 -3.36
N LEU A 190 12.77 3.59 -3.32
CA LEU A 190 11.71 4.57 -3.09
C LEU A 190 11.36 5.28 -4.41
N GLU A 191 10.15 5.79 -4.49
CA GLU A 191 9.61 6.45 -5.68
C GLU A 191 9.16 7.87 -5.37
N ILE A 192 9.45 8.77 -6.31
CA ILE A 192 8.91 10.13 -6.36
C ILE A 192 8.28 10.34 -7.74
N GLN A 193 7.23 11.16 -7.81
CA GLN A 193 6.54 11.45 -9.07
C GLN A 193 6.62 12.94 -9.42
N PRO A 194 6.50 13.28 -10.72
CA PRO A 194 6.23 14.63 -11.18
C PRO A 194 5.10 15.29 -10.38
N LEU A 195 5.21 16.58 -10.10
CA LEU A 195 4.24 17.36 -9.33
C LEU A 195 2.85 17.28 -9.98
N GLY A 196 2.82 17.28 -11.31
CA GLY A 196 1.59 17.12 -12.10
C GLY A 196 0.80 15.85 -11.75
N ASN A 197 1.48 14.75 -11.40
CA ASN A 197 0.83 13.49 -11.03
C ASN A 197 -0.03 13.65 -9.76
N ASN A 198 0.43 14.48 -8.82
CA ASN A 198 -0.20 14.68 -7.51
C ASN A 198 -0.96 16.01 -7.42
N SER A 199 -1.05 16.76 -8.53
CA SER A 199 -1.72 18.07 -8.58
C SER A 199 -3.19 18.05 -8.16
N PHE A 200 -3.88 16.92 -8.37
CA PHE A 200 -5.26 16.73 -7.93
C PHE A 200 -5.43 16.86 -6.41
N MET A 201 -4.37 16.62 -5.63
CA MET A 201 -4.37 16.75 -4.18
C MET A 201 -4.55 18.19 -3.71
N LEU A 202 -4.25 19.19 -4.56
CA LEU A 202 -4.47 20.60 -4.25
C LEU A 202 -5.96 20.98 -4.26
N ARG A 203 -6.79 20.13 -4.85
CA ARG A 203 -8.24 20.33 -5.00
C ARG A 203 -9.07 19.39 -4.13
N ASP A 204 -8.44 18.40 -3.51
CA ASP A 204 -9.11 17.48 -2.58
C ASP A 204 -9.18 18.11 -1.18
N GLU A 205 -10.39 18.44 -0.73
CA GLU A 205 -10.65 19.01 0.60
C GLU A 205 -10.15 18.13 1.76
N LYS A 206 -9.88 16.84 1.51
CA LYS A 206 -9.35 15.90 2.52
C LYS A 206 -7.83 15.84 2.54
N SER A 207 -7.17 16.43 1.55
CA SER A 207 -5.72 16.46 1.44
C SER A 207 -5.13 17.47 2.42
N THR A 208 -3.94 17.16 2.94
CA THR A 208 -3.13 18.09 3.74
C THR A 208 -2.21 18.97 2.89
N VAL A 209 -2.19 18.74 1.57
CA VAL A 209 -1.39 19.48 0.59
C VAL A 209 -2.14 20.74 0.19
N ASN A 210 -1.55 21.91 0.45
CA ASN A 210 -2.17 23.22 0.19
C ASN A 210 -1.48 23.98 -0.95
N SER A 211 -0.28 23.55 -1.35
CA SER A 211 0.52 24.22 -2.37
C SER A 211 1.38 23.25 -3.17
N GLU A 212 1.82 23.68 -4.35
CA GLU A 212 2.84 22.96 -5.12
C GLU A 212 4.15 22.79 -4.35
N GLN A 213 4.47 23.73 -3.46
CA GLN A 213 5.61 23.63 -2.57
C GLN A 213 5.51 22.43 -1.62
N ASP A 214 4.30 22.10 -1.13
CA ASP A 214 4.09 20.92 -0.29
C ASP A 214 4.40 19.62 -1.07
N LEU A 215 4.04 19.55 -2.36
CA LEU A 215 4.38 18.40 -3.22
C LEU A 215 5.90 18.27 -3.42
N ILE A 216 6.58 19.40 -3.64
CA ILE A 216 8.04 19.46 -3.71
C ILE A 216 8.67 18.97 -2.40
N ASP A 217 8.14 19.42 -1.26
CA ASP A 217 8.67 19.09 0.06
C ASP A 217 8.47 17.61 0.39
N ILE A 218 7.35 17.00 -0.03
CA ILE A 218 7.15 15.55 0.08
C ILE A 218 8.18 14.79 -0.75
N ASN A 219 8.40 15.18 -2.00
CA ASN A 219 9.42 14.55 -2.87
C ASN A 219 10.82 14.68 -2.26
N LYS A 220 11.19 15.88 -1.79
CA LYS A 220 12.45 16.11 -1.06
C LYS A 220 12.54 15.23 0.17
N LYS A 221 11.44 15.06 0.91
CA LYS A 221 11.43 14.20 2.10
C LYS A 221 11.70 12.74 1.77
N ILE A 222 11.12 12.23 0.69
CA ILE A 222 11.39 10.86 0.22
C ILE A 222 12.85 10.73 -0.23
N VAL A 223 13.41 11.75 -0.89
CA VAL A 223 14.83 11.79 -1.26
C VAL A 223 15.74 11.74 -0.02
N GLU A 224 15.47 12.57 0.99
CA GLU A 224 16.20 12.56 2.26
C GLU A 224 16.14 11.20 2.95
N LEU A 225 14.98 10.54 2.95
CA LEU A 225 14.82 9.20 3.50
C LEU A 225 15.61 8.16 2.70
N GLY A 226 15.66 8.29 1.38
CA GLY A 226 16.51 7.47 0.53
C GLY A 226 17.97 7.58 0.92
N ASP A 227 18.48 8.81 1.04
CA ASP A 227 19.87 9.10 1.42
C ASP A 227 20.18 8.59 2.84
N GLN A 228 19.28 8.83 3.81
CA GLN A 228 19.45 8.42 5.20
C GLN A 228 19.51 6.90 5.38
N PHE A 229 18.69 6.15 4.63
CA PHE A 229 18.58 4.69 4.76
C PHE A 229 19.37 3.92 3.71
N GLY A 230 20.12 4.61 2.83
CA GLY A 230 20.87 4.00 1.74
C GLY A 230 19.97 3.29 0.72
N LYS A 231 18.76 3.81 0.48
CA LYS A 231 17.80 3.28 -0.47
C LYS A 231 17.84 4.11 -1.77
N PRO A 232 17.97 3.49 -2.96
CA PRO A 232 17.84 4.21 -4.22
C PRO A 232 16.48 4.88 -4.31
N VAL A 233 16.45 6.12 -4.80
CA VAL A 233 15.22 6.87 -5.08
C VAL A 233 15.09 7.00 -6.58
N CYS A 234 13.96 6.57 -7.14
CA CYS A 234 13.69 6.60 -8.57
C CYS A 234 12.55 7.56 -8.86
N ALA A 235 12.74 8.42 -9.85
CA ALA A 235 11.66 9.24 -10.39
C ALA A 235 10.84 8.42 -11.39
N THR A 236 9.54 8.26 -11.14
CA THR A 236 8.61 7.46 -11.97
C THR A 236 7.41 8.29 -12.42
N CYS A 237 6.84 7.97 -13.58
CA CYS A 237 5.75 8.76 -14.19
C CYS A 237 4.34 8.21 -13.93
N ASP A 238 4.22 6.96 -13.47
CA ASP A 238 2.93 6.26 -13.42
C ASP A 238 2.13 6.38 -14.75
N VAL A 239 2.79 6.02 -15.85
CA VAL A 239 2.30 6.23 -17.22
C VAL A 239 1.00 5.47 -17.48
N HIS A 240 -0.01 6.16 -18.03
CA HIS A 240 -1.31 5.59 -18.42
C HIS A 240 -1.59 5.71 -19.93
N PHE A 241 -0.86 6.57 -20.64
CA PHE A 241 -1.00 6.80 -22.08
C PHE A 241 0.34 7.24 -22.68
N LEU A 242 0.49 7.18 -24.02
CA LEU A 242 1.79 7.36 -24.65
C LEU A 242 2.14 8.85 -24.77
N ASP A 243 1.33 9.60 -25.51
CA ASP A 243 1.58 10.99 -25.86
C ASP A 243 0.67 11.95 -25.06
N PRO A 244 1.06 13.20 -24.79
CA PRO A 244 0.25 14.14 -24.01
C PRO A 244 -1.20 14.28 -24.50
N GLU A 245 -1.43 14.30 -25.82
CA GLU A 245 -2.74 14.41 -26.46
C GLU A 245 -3.67 13.22 -26.20
N ASP A 246 -3.13 12.04 -25.84
CA ASP A 246 -3.91 10.83 -25.56
C ASP A 246 -4.70 10.94 -24.24
N GLU A 247 -4.50 12.01 -23.46
CA GLU A 247 -5.28 12.30 -22.25
C GLU A 247 -6.80 12.26 -22.49
N VAL A 248 -7.24 12.60 -23.72
CA VAL A 248 -8.65 12.64 -24.11
C VAL A 248 -9.31 11.27 -23.97
N TYR A 249 -8.60 10.18 -24.29
CA TYR A 249 -9.14 8.84 -24.17
C TYR A 249 -9.34 8.47 -22.71
N ARG A 250 -8.38 8.81 -21.85
CA ARG A 250 -8.46 8.56 -20.42
C ARG A 250 -9.59 9.37 -19.78
N ARG A 251 -9.74 10.65 -20.14
CA ARG A 251 -10.86 11.50 -19.73
C ARG A 251 -12.21 10.86 -20.06
N ILE A 252 -12.40 10.38 -21.29
CA ILE A 252 -13.64 9.72 -21.72
C ILE A 252 -13.92 8.45 -20.89
N ILE A 253 -12.90 7.62 -20.66
CA ILE A 253 -13.04 6.39 -19.86
C ILE A 253 -13.40 6.71 -18.40
N MET A 254 -12.73 7.69 -17.79
CA MET A 254 -13.00 8.12 -16.41
C MET A 254 -14.40 8.71 -16.27
N ALA A 255 -14.84 9.54 -17.22
CA ALA A 255 -16.21 10.05 -17.26
C ALA A 255 -17.24 8.91 -17.32
N GLY A 256 -17.00 7.90 -18.18
CA GLY A 256 -17.85 6.71 -18.29
C GLY A 256 -17.90 5.86 -17.01
N GLN A 257 -16.87 5.91 -16.17
CA GLN A 257 -16.82 5.25 -14.86
C GLN A 257 -17.48 6.08 -13.73
N GLY A 258 -17.94 7.30 -14.02
CA GLY A 258 -18.61 8.18 -13.06
C GLY A 258 -17.66 9.03 -12.21
N PHE A 259 -16.42 9.22 -12.63
CA PHE A 259 -15.48 10.15 -11.98
C PHE A 259 -15.85 11.60 -12.30
N LYS A 260 -16.10 12.39 -11.26
CA LYS A 260 -16.54 13.80 -11.36
C LYS A 260 -15.43 14.74 -11.80
N ASP A 261 -14.19 14.35 -11.57
CA ASP A 261 -12.94 15.04 -11.87
C ASP A 261 -12.34 14.62 -13.21
N SER A 262 -13.11 13.94 -14.07
CA SER A 262 -12.63 13.40 -15.34
C SER A 262 -12.07 14.46 -16.31
N ASP A 263 -12.49 15.72 -16.19
CA ASP A 263 -11.96 16.83 -16.98
C ASP A 263 -10.62 17.38 -16.44
N GLU A 264 -10.23 17.05 -15.21
CA GLU A 264 -9.04 17.58 -14.52
C GLU A 264 -8.03 16.48 -14.16
N GLN A 265 -7.83 15.54 -15.07
CA GLN A 265 -6.94 14.41 -14.86
C GLN A 265 -5.46 14.82 -14.90
N ALA A 266 -4.64 14.08 -14.16
CA ALA A 266 -3.20 14.30 -14.14
C ALA A 266 -2.54 13.95 -15.51
N PRO A 267 -1.44 14.65 -15.88
CA PRO A 267 -0.68 14.39 -17.10
C PRO A 267 0.21 13.14 -16.95
N LEU A 268 -0.39 11.96 -17.13
CA LEU A 268 0.23 10.64 -16.96
C LEU A 268 0.72 10.04 -18.30
N TYR A 269 1.42 10.83 -19.12
CA TYR A 269 2.02 10.38 -20.39
C TYR A 269 3.46 9.88 -20.19
N LEU A 270 4.02 9.24 -21.23
CA LEU A 270 5.42 8.80 -21.24
C LEU A 270 6.35 10.00 -21.45
N ARG A 271 6.83 10.59 -20.34
CA ARG A 271 7.80 11.69 -20.39
C ARG A 271 9.15 11.22 -20.91
N THR A 272 9.80 12.09 -21.68
CA THR A 272 11.21 11.99 -22.06
C THR A 272 12.12 12.22 -20.85
N THR A 273 13.39 11.81 -20.97
CA THR A 273 14.39 12.07 -19.93
C THR A 273 14.59 13.57 -19.69
N GLU A 274 14.55 14.40 -20.73
CA GLU A 274 14.70 15.86 -20.60
C GLU A 274 13.52 16.48 -19.83
N GLU A 275 12.29 16.09 -20.13
CA GLU A 275 11.10 16.51 -19.39
C GLU A 275 11.17 16.09 -17.93
N MET A 276 11.62 14.85 -17.65
CA MET A 276 11.82 14.37 -16.29
C MET A 276 12.92 15.15 -15.55
N LEU A 277 14.06 15.42 -16.18
CA LEU A 277 15.11 16.23 -15.55
C LEU A 277 14.63 17.64 -15.20
N LYS A 278 13.84 18.25 -16.10
CA LYS A 278 13.23 19.56 -15.88
C LYS A 278 12.22 19.52 -14.72
N GLU A 279 11.38 18.49 -14.66
CA GLU A 279 10.39 18.31 -13.60
C GLU A 279 11.04 18.26 -12.20
N PHE A 280 12.21 17.63 -12.09
CA PHE A 280 12.93 17.46 -10.83
C PHE A 280 14.07 18.46 -10.61
N GLU A 281 14.11 19.57 -11.37
CA GLU A 281 15.19 20.58 -11.30
C GLU A 281 15.34 21.18 -9.89
N TYR A 282 14.25 21.27 -9.12
CA TYR A 282 14.24 21.76 -7.74
C TYR A 282 15.06 20.91 -6.75
N LEU A 283 15.49 19.70 -7.13
CA LEU A 283 16.42 18.86 -6.35
C LEU A 283 17.89 19.24 -6.57
N GLY A 284 18.17 20.07 -7.57
CA GLY A 284 19.51 20.37 -8.06
C GLY A 284 20.00 19.34 -9.09
N PRO A 285 20.93 19.74 -9.99
CA PRO A 285 21.27 18.98 -11.19
C PRO A 285 21.78 17.57 -10.89
N ASN A 286 22.66 17.44 -9.90
CA ASN A 286 23.24 16.13 -9.54
C ASN A 286 22.20 15.16 -9.02
N LYS A 287 21.28 15.62 -8.15
CA LYS A 287 20.27 14.74 -7.56
C LYS A 287 19.16 14.43 -8.55
N ALA A 288 18.78 15.38 -9.41
CA ALA A 288 17.85 15.14 -10.52
C ALA A 288 18.39 14.05 -11.47
N GLU A 289 19.65 14.14 -11.90
CA GLU A 289 20.29 13.12 -12.72
C GLU A 289 20.34 11.75 -12.00
N GLU A 290 20.65 11.76 -10.70
CA GLU A 290 20.70 10.55 -9.89
C GLU A 290 19.35 9.82 -9.87
N VAL A 291 18.25 10.51 -9.55
CA VAL A 291 16.93 9.89 -9.38
C VAL A 291 16.23 9.59 -10.71
N VAL A 292 16.48 10.39 -11.75
CA VAL A 292 15.85 10.22 -13.08
C VAL A 292 16.59 9.18 -13.93
N ILE A 293 17.93 9.15 -13.88
CA ILE A 293 18.73 8.35 -14.80
C ILE A 293 19.49 7.25 -14.07
N ARG A 294 20.32 7.58 -13.08
CA ARG A 294 21.26 6.59 -12.53
C ARG A 294 20.55 5.50 -11.72
N ASN A 295 19.65 5.89 -10.83
CA ASN A 295 18.93 4.95 -9.97
C ASN A 295 17.93 4.11 -10.77
N THR A 296 17.20 4.71 -11.72
CA THR A 296 16.28 3.99 -12.61
C THR A 296 17.01 2.96 -13.46
N ARG A 297 18.17 3.32 -14.04
CA ARG A 297 19.04 2.37 -14.76
C ARG A 297 19.57 1.29 -13.83
N LYS A 298 19.99 1.63 -12.62
CA LYS A 298 20.45 0.66 -11.62
C LYS A 298 19.37 -0.37 -11.28
N ILE A 299 18.10 0.03 -11.15
CA ILE A 299 17.00 -0.92 -10.93
C ILE A 299 16.76 -1.78 -12.19
N ALA A 300 16.81 -1.19 -13.38
CA ALA A 300 16.67 -1.93 -14.64
C ALA A 300 17.81 -2.96 -14.84
N ASP A 301 19.04 -2.60 -14.49
CA ASP A 301 20.23 -3.47 -14.61
C ASP A 301 20.18 -4.67 -13.64
N MET A 302 19.35 -4.62 -12.60
CA MET A 302 19.08 -5.77 -11.72
C MET A 302 18.15 -6.81 -12.35
N CYS A 303 17.49 -6.48 -13.47
CA CYS A 303 16.49 -7.33 -14.09
C CYS A 303 17.07 -8.12 -15.27
N GLU A 304 17.03 -9.44 -15.16
CA GLU A 304 17.33 -10.35 -16.26
C GLU A 304 16.25 -10.27 -17.34
N LYS A 305 16.61 -10.66 -18.57
CA LYS A 305 15.64 -10.81 -19.65
C LYS A 305 14.78 -12.04 -19.41
N ILE A 306 13.51 -11.84 -19.09
CA ILE A 306 12.55 -12.91 -18.81
C ILE A 306 11.60 -13.09 -20.01
N SER A 307 11.45 -14.33 -20.50
CA SER A 307 10.36 -14.66 -21.42
C SER A 307 9.05 -14.89 -20.64
N PRO A 308 7.91 -14.28 -20.96
CA PRO A 308 6.66 -14.53 -20.23
C PRO A 308 6.14 -15.96 -20.44
N VAL A 309 6.56 -16.62 -21.53
CA VAL A 309 6.17 -17.98 -21.89
C VAL A 309 7.41 -18.87 -21.94
N ARG A 310 7.33 -20.08 -21.37
CA ARG A 310 8.41 -21.07 -21.54
C ARG A 310 8.49 -21.47 -23.01
N PRO A 311 9.69 -21.51 -23.62
CA PRO A 311 9.84 -21.93 -25.00
C PRO A 311 9.56 -23.44 -25.18
N ASP A 312 9.72 -24.22 -24.11
CA ASP A 312 9.62 -25.67 -24.15
C ASP A 312 8.17 -26.15 -24.11
N LYS A 313 7.87 -27.18 -24.90
CA LYS A 313 6.62 -27.93 -24.78
C LYS A 313 6.71 -28.86 -23.57
N CYS A 314 5.72 -28.81 -22.69
CA CYS A 314 5.54 -29.77 -21.59
C CYS A 314 4.31 -30.65 -21.88
N PRO A 315 4.39 -31.62 -22.81
CA PRO A 315 3.27 -32.53 -23.05
C PRO A 315 2.97 -33.37 -21.79
N PRO A 316 1.70 -33.64 -21.49
CA PRO A 316 1.36 -34.52 -20.38
C PRO A 316 1.84 -35.94 -20.68
N VAL A 317 2.39 -36.62 -19.67
CA VAL A 317 2.73 -38.04 -19.74
C VAL A 317 1.69 -38.79 -18.93
N ILE A 318 0.83 -39.56 -19.62
CA ILE A 318 -0.17 -40.43 -19.02
C ILE A 318 0.24 -41.86 -19.34
N GLU A 319 0.32 -42.69 -18.30
CA GLU A 319 0.71 -44.10 -18.44
C GLU A 319 -0.17 -44.80 -19.51
N ASN A 320 0.47 -45.55 -20.42
CA ASN A 320 -0.15 -46.28 -21.53
C ASN A 320 -0.97 -45.47 -22.56
N SER A 321 -1.01 -44.14 -22.49
CA SER A 321 -1.82 -43.30 -23.39
C SER A 321 -1.57 -43.57 -24.89
N ASP A 322 -0.31 -43.78 -25.30
CA ASP A 322 0.03 -44.08 -26.70
C ASP A 322 -0.47 -45.47 -27.14
N GLY A 323 -0.41 -46.44 -26.22
CA GLY A 323 -0.89 -47.81 -26.45
C GLY A 323 -2.41 -47.86 -26.55
N ASP A 324 -3.10 -47.22 -25.60
CA ASP A 324 -4.57 -47.14 -25.56
C ASP A 324 -5.12 -46.43 -26.81
N LEU A 325 -4.50 -45.31 -27.20
CA LEU A 325 -4.88 -44.59 -28.41
C LEU A 325 -4.73 -45.48 -29.64
N ARG A 326 -3.61 -46.21 -29.75
CA ARG A 326 -3.37 -47.15 -30.84
C ARG A 326 -4.43 -48.24 -30.87
N GLN A 327 -4.75 -48.86 -29.72
CA GLN A 327 -5.75 -49.92 -29.62
C GLN A 327 -7.14 -49.41 -30.01
N ILE A 328 -7.56 -48.25 -29.52
CA ILE A 328 -8.83 -47.60 -29.87
C ILE A 328 -8.94 -47.36 -31.38
N CYS A 329 -7.85 -46.92 -32.02
CA CYS A 329 -7.82 -46.71 -33.47
C CYS A 329 -7.97 -48.03 -34.24
N TYR A 330 -7.33 -49.12 -33.81
CA TYR A 330 -7.48 -50.43 -34.45
C TYR A 330 -8.87 -51.04 -34.23
N ASP A 331 -9.43 -50.92 -33.02
CA ASP A 331 -10.73 -51.52 -32.68
C ASP A 331 -11.91 -50.84 -33.38
N LYS A 332 -11.76 -49.56 -33.77
CA LYS A 332 -12.81 -48.77 -34.43
C LYS A 332 -12.72 -48.72 -35.96
N ALA A 333 -11.61 -49.18 -36.54
CA ALA A 333 -11.37 -49.17 -37.99
C ALA A 333 -12.07 -50.34 -38.69
#